data_AF-A0A2V7AMR4-F1
#
_entry.id   AF-A0A2V7AMR4-F1
#
_cell.length_a   1.000
_cell.length_b   1.000
_cell.length_c   1.000
_cell.angle_alpha   90.00
_cell.angle_beta   90.00
_cell.angle_gamma   90.00
#
_symmetry.space_group_name_H-M   'P 1'
#
loop_
_entity.id
_entity.type
_entity.pdbx_description
1 polymer ?
#
loop_
_entity_poly.entity_id
_entity_poly.type
_entity_poly.pdbx_seq_one_letter_code
_entity_poly.pdbx_strand_id
1 'polypeptide(L)' 'MPLVELDLRTGLDRGQSGRTTGTTNVGAVWIGKRIQIGVETVVPINERSGKNVGIRGFVRFDLDLVLGERAGRPLFGPDH' A
#
# COMPACT_ATOMS: atom_id res chain seq x y z
N MET A 1 -3.87 -12.94 -5.24
CA MET A 1 -4.31 -12.81 -3.83
C MET A 1 -5.28 -11.64 -3.73
N PRO A 2 -6.54 -11.86 -3.34
CA PRO A 2 -7.45 -10.75 -3.03
C PRO A 2 -7.05 -10.09 -1.71
N LEU A 3 -7.31 -8.79 -1.56
CA LEU A 3 -7.13 -8.07 -0.30
C LEU A 3 -8.21 -7.02 -0.07
N VAL A 4 -8.44 -6.73 1.20
CA VAL A 4 -9.27 -5.62 1.68
C VAL A 4 -8.53 -4.91 2.80
N GLU A 5 -8.41 -3.59 2.72
CA GLU A 5 -7.78 -2.73 3.73
C GLU A 5 -8.75 -1.62 4.16
N LEU A 6 -8.76 -1.32 5.46
CA LEU A 6 -9.58 -0.25 6.05
C LEU A 6 -8.64 0.83 6.60
N ASP A 7 -8.61 2.00 5.96
CA ASP A 7 -7.88 3.17 6.45
C ASP A 7 -8.88 4.12 7.12
N LEU A 8 -8.95 4.06 8.46
CA LEU A 8 -9.89 4.80 9.27
C LEU A 8 -9.16 5.82 10.15
N ARG A 9 -9.69 7.04 10.20
CA ARG A 9 -9.18 8.13 11.04
C ARG A 9 -10.31 8.77 11.82
N THR A 10 -10.12 8.95 13.12
CA THR A 10 -11.10 9.58 14.00
C THR A 10 -10.55 10.89 14.53
N GLY A 11 -11.26 12.00 14.26
CA GLY A 11 -10.88 13.31 14.76
C GLY A 11 -11.11 13.44 16.27
N LEU A 12 -10.12 13.96 16.99
CA LEU A 12 -10.22 14.24 18.44
C LEU A 12 -10.57 15.71 18.75
N ASP A 13 -10.40 16.62 17.79
CA ASP A 13 -10.61 18.05 17.99
C ASP A 13 -12.07 18.50 18.01
N ARG A 14 -12.36 19.59 18.72
CA ARG A 14 -13.70 20.14 19.02
C ARG A 14 -14.61 20.36 17.79
N GLY A 15 -14.06 20.51 16.59
CA GLY A 15 -14.82 20.63 15.33
C GLY A 15 -15.13 19.30 14.60
N GLN A 16 -14.39 18.22 14.91
CA GLN A 16 -14.48 16.90 14.25
C GLN A 16 -14.56 15.75 15.27
N SER A 17 -14.77 16.06 16.55
CA SER A 17 -14.74 15.11 17.67
C SER A 17 -15.74 13.99 17.44
N GLY A 18 -15.25 12.75 17.48
CA GLY A 18 -16.06 11.54 17.29
C GLY A 18 -16.45 11.24 15.83
N ARG A 19 -16.01 12.03 14.86
CA ARG A 19 -16.27 11.75 13.44
C ARG A 19 -15.16 10.88 12.87
N THR A 20 -15.56 9.75 12.28
CA THR A 20 -14.67 8.84 11.56
C THR A 20 -14.70 9.16 10.07
N THR A 21 -13.54 9.37 9.46
CA THR A 21 -13.34 9.43 8.00
C THR A 21 -12.44 8.29 7.57
N GLY A 22 -12.47 7.94 6.29
CA GLY A 22 -11.64 6.85 5.80
C GLY A 22 -12.05 6.28 4.46
N THR A 23 -11.30 5.27 4.03
CA THR A 23 -11.54 4.55 2.79
C THR A 23 -11.51 3.05 3.03
N THR A 24 -12.37 2.33 2.31
CA THR A 24 -12.25 0.87 2.13
C THR A 24 -11.52 0.64 0.82
N ASN A 25 -10.34 0.03 0.91
CA ASN A 25 -9.52 -0.27 -0.25
C ASN A 25 -9.66 -1.74 -0.59
N VAL A 26 -10.26 -2.04 -1.74
CA VAL A 26 -10.50 -3.41 -2.21
C VAL A 26 -9.64 -3.65 -3.42
N GLY A 27 -8.90 -4.76 -3.43
CA GLY A 27 -7.96 -4.99 -4.50
C GLY A 27 -7.57 -6.44 -4.70
N ALA A 28 -6.74 -6.62 -5.72
CA ALA A 28 -6.11 -7.87 -6.01
C ALA A 28 -4.63 -7.63 -6.29
N VAL A 29 -3.82 -8.56 -5.80
CA VAL A 29 -2.38 -8.54 -6.00
C VAL A 29 -1.96 -9.84 -6.65
N TRP A 30 -1.26 -9.70 -7.77
CA TRP A 30 -0.52 -10.79 -8.38
C TRP A 30 0.89 -10.83 -7.80
N ILE A 31 1.33 -12.03 -7.38
CA ILE A 31 2.62 -12.25 -6.74
C ILE A 31 3.41 -13.18 -7.65
N GLY A 32 4.40 -12.61 -8.35
CA GLY A 32 5.41 -13.35 -9.09
C GLY A 32 6.64 -13.65 -8.23
N LYS A 33 7.65 -14.31 -8.82
CA LYS A 33 8.87 -14.67 -8.10
C LYS A 33 9.76 -13.50 -7.71
N ARG A 34 9.74 -12.41 -8.49
CA ARG A 34 10.60 -11.22 -8.29
C ARG A 34 9.87 -9.89 -8.41
N ILE A 35 8.58 -9.96 -8.74
CA ILE A 35 7.73 -8.80 -9.04
C ILE A 35 6.37 -9.06 -8.41
N GLN A 36 5.81 -8.04 -7.79
CA GLN A 36 4.44 -8.03 -7.28
C GLN A 36 3.70 -6.85 -7.91
N ILE A 37 2.50 -7.10 -8.41
CA ILE A 37 1.67 -6.07 -9.06
C ILE A 37 0.32 -6.06 -8.36
N GLY A 38 -0.11 -4.88 -7.90
CA GLY A 38 -1.39 -4.70 -7.22
C GLY A 38 -2.24 -3.63 -7.87
N VAL A 39 -3.56 -3.82 -7.79
CA VAL A 39 -4.57 -2.82 -8.11
C VAL A 39 -5.64 -2.80 -7.03
N GLU A 40 -6.03 -1.60 -6.62
CA GLU A 40 -6.96 -1.35 -5.52
C GLU A 40 -7.94 -0.25 -5.92
N THR A 41 -9.23 -0.47 -5.69
CA THR A 41 -10.22 0.60 -5.65
C THR A 41 -10.16 1.28 -4.29
N VAL A 42 -10.31 2.59 -4.26
CA VAL A 42 -10.36 3.40 -3.03
C VAL A 42 -11.78 3.93 -2.88
N VAL A 43 -12.55 3.36 -1.95
CA VAL A 43 -13.97 3.68 -1.76
C VAL A 43 -14.13 4.51 -0.48
N PRO A 44 -14.57 5.78 -0.55
CA PRO A 44 -14.87 6.57 0.62
C PRO A 44 -15.98 5.93 1.46
N ILE A 45 -15.78 5.81 2.78
CA ILE A 45 -16.81 5.20 3.65
C ILE A 45 -17.97 6.16 3.96
N ASN A 46 -17.79 7.46 3.71
CA ASN A 46 -18.80 8.50 3.87
C ASN A 46 -18.46 9.73 3.03
N GLU A 47 -19.43 10.63 2.89
CA GLU A 47 -19.30 11.87 2.10
C GLU A 47 -18.19 12.82 2.57
N ARG A 48 -17.81 12.75 3.86
CA ARG A 48 -16.68 13.54 4.40
C ARG A 48 -15.32 12.99 3.99
N SER A 49 -15.26 11.72 3.61
CA SER A 49 -14.04 11.04 3.19
C SER A 49 -13.76 11.19 1.70
N GLY A 50 -14.77 11.56 0.92
CA GLY A 50 -14.68 11.75 -0.53
C GLY A 50 -16.03 11.51 -1.21
N LYS A 51 -16.18 11.99 -2.44
CA LYS A 51 -17.42 11.84 -3.23
C LYS A 51 -17.30 10.83 -4.38
N ASN A 52 -16.10 10.37 -4.67
CA ASN A 52 -15.81 9.56 -5.84
C ASN A 52 -14.97 8.34 -5.45
N VAL A 53 -15.19 7.24 -6.16
CA VAL A 53 -14.35 6.06 -6.08
C VAL A 53 -13.09 6.30 -6.92
N GLY A 54 -11.92 6.03 -6.33
CA GLY A 54 -10.63 6.08 -7.01
C GLY A 54 -10.08 4.69 -7.32
N ILE A 55 -9.01 4.64 -8.11
CA ILE A 55 -8.21 3.43 -8.34
C ILE A 55 -6.73 3.78 -8.14
N ARG A 56 -5.99 2.89 -7.47
CA ARG A 56 -4.53 2.94 -7.31
C ARG A 56 -3.92 1.63 -7.78
N GLY A 57 -2.75 1.71 -8.41
CA GLY A 57 -1.91 0.55 -8.70
C GLY A 57 -0.54 0.67 -8.05
N PHE A 58 0.13 -0.46 -7.84
CA PHE A 58 1.52 -0.50 -7.45
C PHE A 58 2.28 -1.63 -8.15
N VAL A 59 3.58 -1.43 -8.32
CA VAL A 59 4.53 -2.48 -8.71
C VAL A 59 5.66 -2.49 -7.70
N ARG A 60 5.96 -3.66 -7.15
CA ARG A 60 7.13 -3.88 -6.29
C ARG A 60 8.10 -4.83 -6.97
N PHE A 61 9.37 -4.52 -6.88
CA PHE A 61 10.48 -5.32 -7.41
C PHE A 61 11.37 -5.77 -6.27
N ASP A 62 11.93 -6.97 -6.39
CA ASP A 62 12.97 -7.41 -5.49
C ASP A 62 14.24 -6.57 -5.68
N LEU A 63 14.97 -6.34 -4.60
CA LEU A 63 16.18 -5.53 -4.63
C LEU A 63 17.26 -6.14 -5.53
N ASP A 64 17.43 -7.45 -5.50
CA ASP A 64 18.39 -8.19 -6.33
C ASP A 64 18.08 -8.08 -7.83
N LEU A 65 16.80 -7.90 -8.19
CA LEU A 65 16.39 -7.68 -9.57
C LEU A 65 16.86 -6.30 -10.08
N VAL A 66 16.86 -5.29 -9.21
CA VAL A 66 17.19 -3.90 -9.57
C VAL A 66 18.67 -3.60 -9.42
N LEU A 67 19.30 -4.14 -8.38
CA LEU A 67 20.67 -3.83 -7.98
C LEU A 67 21.66 -4.99 -8.23
N GLY A 68 21.17 -6.14 -8.72
CA GLY A 68 21.95 -7.35 -8.93
C GLY A 68 22.21 -8.14 -7.64
N GLU A 69 22.67 -9.39 -7.76
CA GLU A 69 22.87 -10.33 -6.64
C GLU A 69 23.87 -9.86 -5.56
N ARG A 70 24.59 -8.77 -5.81
CA ARG A 70 25.58 -8.20 -4.88
C ARG A 70 25.02 -7.06 -4.02
N ALA A 71 23.78 -6.64 -4.23
CA ALA A 71 23.17 -5.52 -3.54
C ALA A 71 22.98 -5.71 -2.03
N GLY A 72 22.85 -6.96 -1.58
CA GLY A 72 22.80 -7.32 -0.17
C GLY A 72 24.15 -7.68 0.45
N ARG A 73 25.25 -7.68 -0.33
CA ARG A 73 26.57 -8.03 0.19
C ARG A 73 27.19 -6.86 0.95
N PRO A 74 27.95 -7.13 2.04
CA PRO A 74 28.70 -6.10 2.74
C PRO A 74 29.65 -5.38 1.78
N LEU A 75 29.66 -4.04 1.81
CA LEU A 75 30.59 -3.23 1.01
C LEU A 75 32.04 -3.35 1.51
N PHE A 76 32.24 -3.76 2.77
CA PHE A 76 33.54 -4.01 3.40
C PHE A 76 33.44 -5.23 4.33
N GLY A 77 34.47 -6.08 4.30
CA GLY A 77 34.54 -7.35 5.04
C GLY A 77 35.02 -8.49 4.14
N PRO A 78 35.54 -9.62 4.67
CA PRO A 78 36.00 -10.72 3.84
C PRO A 78 34.82 -11.37 3.10
N ASP A 79 34.90 -11.43 1.77
CA ASP A 79 34.08 -12.33 0.96
C ASP A 79 34.55 -13.76 1.26
N HIS A 80 33.80 -14.50 2.10
CA HIS A 80 34.10 -15.91 2.36
C HIS A 80 33.17 -16.84 1.57
#